data_AF-A0A401IN52-F1
#
_entry.id   AF-A0A401IN52-F1
#
_cell.length_a   1.000
_cell.length_b   1.000
_cell.length_c   1.000
_cell.angle_alpha   90.00
_cell.angle_beta   90.00
_cell.angle_gamma   90.00
#
_symmetry.space_group_name_H-M   'P 1'
#
loop_
_entity.id
_entity.type
_entity.pdbx_description
1 polymer ?
#
loop_
_entity_poly.entity_id
_entity_poly.type
_entity_poly.pdbx_seq_one_letter_code
_entity_poly.pdbx_strand_id
1 'polypeptide(L)'
;MFYVASAFLEGENLSYGKHSAIISAFGQYFAKNERVPKKYHRYLIEAEKLRKGADYNLDIEISCDEANQIIQQAEEMLLFAFDHL
;
A
#
# COMPACT_ATOMS: atom_id res chain seq x y z
N MET A 1 -1.85 4.57 2.33
CA MET A 1 -1.72 3.42 1.40
C MET A 1 -2.65 2.26 1.76
N PHE A 2 -2.59 1.68 2.97
CA PHE A 2 -3.47 0.56 3.37
C PHE A 2 -4.95 0.80 3.04
N TYR A 3 -5.52 1.91 3.50
CA TYR A 3 -6.92 2.25 3.23
C TYR A 3 -7.24 2.51 1.76
N VAL A 4 -6.28 2.99 0.97
CA VAL A 4 -6.46 3.11 -0.48
C VAL A 4 -6.63 1.72 -1.10
N ALA A 5 -5.76 0.78 -0.74
CA ALA A 5 -5.87 -0.61 -1.21
C ALA A 5 -7.17 -1.27 -0.72
N SER A 6 -7.59 -1.00 0.53
CA SER A 6 -8.88 -1.44 1.07
C SER A 6 -10.06 -0.88 0.28
N ALA A 7 -10.06 0.41 -0.04
CA ALA A 7 -11.16 1.06 -0.77
C ALA A 7 -11.35 0.47 -2.18
N PHE A 8 -10.25 0.20 -2.89
CA PHE A 8 -10.31 -0.52 -4.17
C PHE A 8 -10.95 -1.91 -4.02
N LEU A 9 -10.54 -2.69 -3.01
CA LEU A 9 -11.11 -4.01 -2.76
C LEU A 9 -12.59 -3.93 -2.36
N GLU A 10 -12.97 -2.96 -1.53
CA GLU A 10 -14.36 -2.74 -1.13
C GLU A 10 -15.24 -2.37 -2.34
N GLY A 11 -14.71 -1.60 -3.30
CA GLY A 11 -15.39 -1.34 -4.58
C GLY A 11 -15.71 -2.61 -5.40
N GLU A 12 -14.99 -3.70 -5.15
CA GLU A 12 -15.23 -5.02 -5.74
C GLU A 12 -16.03 -5.95 -4.81
N ASN A 13 -16.61 -5.43 -3.72
CA ASN A 13 -17.25 -6.19 -2.65
C ASN A 13 -16.32 -7.21 -1.95
N LEU A 14 -15.01 -6.95 -1.94
CA LEU A 14 -14.01 -7.76 -1.26
C LEU A 14 -13.56 -7.07 0.02
N SER A 15 -13.61 -7.79 1.15
CA SER A 15 -13.12 -7.29 2.44
C SER A 15 -12.33 -8.37 3.17
N TYR A 16 -11.25 -7.95 3.85
CA TYR A 16 -10.33 -8.85 4.51
C TYR A 16 -9.90 -8.29 5.88
N GLY A 17 -9.92 -9.14 6.91
CA GLY A 17 -9.53 -8.74 8.27
C GLY A 17 -8.03 -8.74 8.57
N LYS A 18 -7.17 -9.05 7.58
CA LYS A 18 -5.71 -9.13 7.76
C LYS A 18 -5.00 -8.21 6.78
N HIS A 19 -4.01 -7.46 7.26
CA HIS A 19 -3.16 -6.61 6.43
C HIS A 19 -2.53 -7.37 5.25
N SER A 20 -1.94 -8.54 5.51
CA SER A 20 -1.32 -9.37 4.47
C SER A 20 -2.32 -9.84 3.41
N ALA A 21 -3.57 -10.08 3.79
CA ALA A 21 -4.62 -10.47 2.86
C ALA A 21 -5.03 -9.29 1.95
N ILE A 22 -5.13 -8.07 2.51
CA ILE A 22 -5.39 -6.85 1.73
C ILE A 22 -4.27 -6.62 0.70
N ILE A 23 -3.00 -6.72 1.13
CA ILE A 23 -1.86 -6.55 0.23
C ILE A 23 -1.89 -7.57 -0.91
N SER A 24 -2.05 -8.86 -0.58
CA SER A 24 -2.09 -9.94 -1.57
C SER A 24 -3.28 -9.78 -2.53
N ALA A 25 -4.47 -9.45 -2.01
CA ALA A 25 -5.66 -9.27 -2.82
C ALA A 25 -5.51 -8.06 -3.75
N PHE A 26 -4.99 -6.94 -3.26
CA PHE A 26 -4.70 -5.77 -4.09
C PHE A 26 -3.74 -6.13 -5.24
N GLY A 27 -2.67 -6.87 -4.93
CA GLY A 27 -1.74 -7.39 -5.91
C GLY A 27 -2.41 -8.29 -6.96
N GLN A 28 -3.27 -9.21 -6.53
CA GLN A 28 -3.95 -10.19 -7.37
C GLN A 28 -5.01 -9.57 -8.29
N TYR A 29 -5.89 -8.74 -7.74
CA TYR A 29 -7.07 -8.23 -8.45
C TYR A 29 -6.76 -6.98 -9.26
N PHE A 30 -5.86 -6.12 -8.78
CA PHE A 30 -5.60 -4.82 -9.40
C PHE A 30 -4.25 -4.76 -10.10
N ALA A 31 -3.14 -4.95 -9.37
CA ALA A 31 -1.81 -4.73 -9.91
C ALA A 31 -1.43 -5.76 -10.99
N LYS A 32 -1.72 -7.05 -10.76
CA LYS A 32 -1.44 -8.13 -11.73
C LYS A 32 -2.18 -7.92 -13.05
N ASN A 33 -3.41 -7.42 -12.97
CA ASN A 33 -4.28 -7.22 -14.12
C ASN A 33 -4.15 -5.81 -14.72
N GLU A 34 -3.15 -5.02 -14.28
CA GLU A 34 -2.86 -3.66 -14.78
C GLU A 34 -4.02 -2.66 -14.61
N ARG A 35 -5.01 -2.96 -13.76
CA ARG A 35 -6.08 -2.03 -13.38
C ARG A 35 -5.56 -0.86 -12.55
N VAL A 36 -4.41 -1.07 -11.90
CA VAL A 36 -3.60 -0.03 -11.26
C VAL A 36 -2.14 -0.24 -11.66
N PRO A 37 -1.30 0.81 -11.65
CA PRO A 37 0.13 0.69 -11.86
C PRO A 37 0.77 -0.39 -10.96
N LYS A 38 1.48 -1.35 -11.58
CA LYS A 38 2.14 -2.47 -10.87
C LYS A 38 3.04 -2.02 -9.71
N LYS A 39 3.65 -0.83 -9.84
CA LYS A 39 4.51 -0.24 -8.80
C LYS A 39 3.79 -0.01 -7.47
N TYR A 40 2.47 0.21 -7.47
CA TYR A 40 1.71 0.46 -6.24
C TYR A 40 1.62 -0.78 -5.35
N HIS A 41 1.63 -1.98 -5.91
CA HIS A 41 1.72 -3.19 -5.09
C HIS A 41 3.09 -3.27 -4.38
N ARG A 42 4.17 -2.88 -5.05
CA ARG A 42 5.50 -2.80 -4.44
C ARG A 42 5.55 -1.72 -3.36
N TYR A 43 5.00 -0.53 -3.62
CA TYR A 43 4.91 0.54 -2.61
C TYR A 43 4.20 0.06 -1.35
N LEU A 44 3.08 -0.63 -1.51
CA LEU A 44 2.30 -1.16 -0.39
C LEU A 44 3.07 -2.21 0.43
N ILE A 45 3.80 -3.13 -0.22
CA ILE A 45 4.63 -4.13 0.45
C ILE A 45 5.76 -3.46 1.25
N GLU A 46 6.52 -2.56 0.62
CA GLU A 46 7.65 -1.91 1.27
C GLU A 46 7.21 -0.99 2.40
N ALA A 47 6.10 -0.25 2.23
CA ALA A 47 5.54 0.59 3.28
C ALA A 47 5.04 -0.23 4.48
N GLU A 48 4.38 -1.38 4.26
CA GLU A 48 3.97 -2.29 5.34
C GLU A 48 5.19 -2.84 6.10
N LYS A 49 6.26 -3.21 5.37
CA LYS A 49 7.51 -3.70 5.97
C LYS A 49 8.19 -2.61 6.80
N LEU A 50 8.34 -1.40 6.25
CA LEU A 50 8.97 -0.28 6.95
C LEU A 50 8.16 0.11 8.19
N ARG A 51 6.83 0.21 8.08
CA ARG A 51 5.95 0.49 9.22
C ARG A 51 6.09 -0.56 10.32
N LYS A 52 6.09 -1.85 9.99
CA LYS A 52 6.29 -2.92 10.98
C LYS A 52 7.65 -2.82 11.66
N GLY A 53 8.69 -2.49 10.90
CA GLY A 53 10.00 -2.19 11.45
C GLY A 53 9.92 -1.04 12.43
N ALA A 54 9.41 0.11 12.01
CA ALA A 54 9.25 1.31 12.83
C ALA A 54 8.47 1.06 14.14
N ASP A 55 7.40 0.28 14.06
CA ASP A 55 6.48 0.07 15.18
C ASP A 55 6.99 -0.97 16.20
N TYR A 56 7.77 -1.96 15.74
CA TYR A 56 8.07 -3.15 16.55
C TYR A 56 9.55 -3.49 16.68
N ASN A 57 10.43 -2.90 15.87
CA ASN A 57 11.87 -3.11 15.97
C ASN A 57 12.53 -1.92 16.66
N LEU A 58 13.06 -2.12 17.86
CA LEU A 58 13.72 -1.06 18.63
C LEU A 58 15.06 -0.61 18.03
N ASP A 59 15.66 -1.45 17.17
CA ASP A 59 16.96 -1.21 16.56
C ASP A 59 16.86 -0.68 15.12
N ILE A 60 15.66 -0.35 14.65
CA ILE A 60 15.51 0.19 13.29
C ILE A 60 15.89 1.67 13.26
N GLU A 61 16.73 2.04 12.30
CA GLU A 61 16.94 3.43 11.92
C GLU A 61 16.25 3.66 10.57
N ILE A 62 15.38 4.67 10.51
CA ILE A 62 14.72 5.08 9.27
C ILE A 62 15.21 6.49 8.95
N SER A 63 15.85 6.63 7.80
CA SER A 63 16.34 7.93 7.34
C SER A 63 15.19 8.85 6.93
N CYS A 64 15.44 10.16 6.95
CA CYS A 64 14.48 11.14 6.43
C CYS A 64 14.15 10.88 4.95
N ASP A 65 15.12 10.41 4.16
CA ASP A 65 14.92 10.11 2.74
C ASP A 65 13.98 8.93 2.54
N GLU A 66 14.12 7.85 3.34
CA GLU A 66 13.19 6.72 3.31
C GLU A 66 11.78 7.13 3.73
N ALA A 67 11.66 7.95 4.79
CA ALA A 67 10.37 8.45 5.24
C ALA A 67 9.71 9.33 4.17
N ASN A 68 10.45 10.26 3.57
CA ASN A 68 9.97 11.13 2.50
C ASN A 68 9.56 10.34 1.26
N GLN A 69 10.32 9.31 0.90
CA GLN A 69 9.98 8.44 -0.22
C GLN A 69 8.63 7.73 0.02
N ILE A 70 8.38 7.19 1.22
CA ILE A 70 7.09 6.55 1.52
C ILE A 70 5.94 7.57 1.51
N ILE A 71 6.16 8.79 2.01
CA ILE A 71 5.16 9.87 1.96
C ILE A 71 4.79 10.19 0.50
N GLN A 72 5.78 10.42 -0.36
CA GLN A 72 5.54 10.73 -1.78
C GLN A 72 4.80 9.59 -2.49
N GLN A 73 5.18 8.34 -2.23
CA GLN A 73 4.48 7.18 -2.78
C GLN A 73 3.04 7.08 -2.27
N ALA A 74 2.79 7.45 -1.01
CA ALA A 74 1.45 7.41 -0.41
C ALA A 74 0.54 8.48 -1.01
N GLU A 75 1.07 9.69 -1.21
CA GLU A 75 0.41 10.78 -1.91
C GLU A 75 0.08 10.41 -3.34
N GLU A 76 1.04 9.82 -4.07
CA GLU A 76 0.82 9.35 -5.44
C GLU A 76 -0.33 8.33 -5.51
N MET A 77 -0.32 7.31 -4.64
CA MET A 77 -1.39 6.31 -4.58
C MET A 77 -2.74 6.93 -4.22
N LEU A 78 -2.76 7.92 -3.32
CA LEU A 78 -3.99 8.60 -2.89
C LEU A 78 -4.58 9.45 -4.02
N LEU A 79 -3.75 10.23 -4.72
CA LEU A 79 -4.18 11.02 -5.87
C LEU A 79 -4.72 10.13 -6.99
N PHE A 80 -4.02 9.03 -7.30
CA PHE A 80 -4.52 8.06 -8.26
C PHE A 80 -5.89 7.51 -7.86
N ALA A 81 -6.10 7.22 -6.57
CA ALA A 81 -7.37 6.70 -6.07
C ALA A 81 -8.52 7.70 -6.24
N PHE A 82 -8.29 9.00 -6.05
CA PHE A 82 -9.32 10.03 -6.26
C PHE A 82 -9.83 10.08 -7.71
N ASP A 83 -8.99 9.74 -8.68
CA ASP A 83 -9.36 9.75 -10.10
C ASP A 83 -10.01 8.43 -10.58
N HIS A 84 -9.94 7.36 -9.78
CA HIS A 84 -10.26 5.98 -10.22
C HIS A 84 -11.16 5.18 -9.26
N LEU A 85 -11.67 5.79 -8.18
CA LEU A 85 -12.71 5.26 -7.29
C LEU A 85 -14.00 6.07 -7.46
#